data_AF-A0A9E1B8Z5-F1
#
_entry.id   AF-A0A9E1B8Z5-F1
#
_cell.length_a   1.000
_cell.length_b   1.000
_cell.length_c   1.000
_cell.angle_alpha   90.00
_cell.angle_beta   90.00
_cell.angle_gamma   90.00
#
_symmetry.space_group_name_H-M   'P 1'
#
loop_
_entity.id
_entity.type
_entity.pdbx_description
1 polymer ?
#
loop_
_entity_poly.entity_id
_entity_poly.type
_entity_poly.pdbx_seq_one_letter_code
_entity_poly.pdbx_strand_id
1 'polypeptide(L)'
;MVGMTTFGKGVVQNTKRISSNGAWLKMTVSAYYTPGGESINGTGVTPDIEVDLPEEMKGTPIDQLDQEQDSQLWAALDYVRELAGEQ
;
A
#
# COMPACT_ATOMS: atom_id res chain seq x y z
N MET A 1 10.65 2.52 -0.16
CA MET A 1 9.54 1.56 -0.03
C MET A 1 10.05 0.19 -0.42
N VAL A 2 9.75 -0.82 0.38
CA VAL A 2 10.15 -2.21 0.16
C VAL A 2 8.88 -3.05 0.09
N GLY A 3 8.80 -4.01 -0.84
CA GLY A 3 7.65 -4.90 -0.96
C GLY A 3 7.19 -5.06 -2.41
N MET A 4 5.88 -5.08 -2.64
CA MET A 4 5.28 -5.14 -3.98
C MET A 4 4.52 -3.86 -4.33
N THR A 5 4.20 -3.70 -5.62
CA THR A 5 3.36 -2.59 -6.10
C THR A 5 2.01 -2.58 -5.38
N THR A 6 1.62 -1.43 -4.83
CA THR A 6 0.35 -1.30 -4.10
C THR A 6 -0.86 -1.40 -5.03
N PHE A 7 -2.05 -1.70 -4.48
CA PHE A 7 -3.28 -1.85 -5.27
C PHE A 7 -3.68 -0.60 -6.07
N GLY A 8 -3.31 0.61 -5.63
CA GLY A 8 -3.65 1.84 -6.36
C GLY A 8 -5.08 2.33 -6.18
N LYS A 9 -5.61 2.31 -4.95
CA LYS A 9 -6.86 3.01 -4.66
C LYS A 9 -6.56 4.46 -4.29
N GLY A 10 -6.61 5.34 -5.28
CA GLY A 10 -6.23 6.75 -5.16
C GLY A 10 -7.40 7.72 -5.11
N VAL A 11 -8.57 7.33 -4.62
CA VAL A 11 -9.80 8.15 -4.70
C VAL A 11 -10.48 8.35 -3.36
N VAL A 12 -11.06 9.54 -3.19
CA VAL A 12 -11.89 9.90 -2.04
C VAL A 12 -13.36 9.76 -2.42
N GLN A 13 -14.10 9.00 -1.62
CA GLN A 13 -15.54 8.83 -1.80
C GLN A 13 -16.30 9.54 -0.69
N ASN A 14 -17.34 10.28 -1.06
CA ASN A 14 -18.28 10.90 -0.13
C ASN A 14 -19.64 10.19 -0.23
N THR A 15 -20.28 9.98 0.91
CA THR A 15 -21.60 9.37 0.97
C THR A 15 -22.62 10.40 1.47
N LYS A 16 -23.69 10.62 0.71
CA LYS A 16 -24.81 11.49 1.10
C LYS A 16 -26.10 10.70 1.19
N ARG A 17 -26.90 10.98 2.22
CA ARG A 17 -28.24 10.42 2.34
C ARG A 17 -29.23 11.22 1.51
N ILE A 18 -30.05 10.54 0.71
CA ILE A 18 -31.13 11.13 -0.05
C ILE A 18 -32.32 11.27 0.90
N SER A 19 -32.71 12.50 1.22
CA SER A 19 -33.76 12.78 2.21
C SER A 19 -35.13 12.26 1.81
N SER A 20 -35.44 12.23 0.51
CA SER A 20 -36.78 11.91 -0.01
C SER A 20 -37.16 10.43 0.11
N ASN A 21 -36.18 9.51 0.05
CA ASN A 21 -36.43 8.07 0.07
C ASN A 21 -35.51 7.30 1.04
N GLY A 22 -34.62 7.99 1.75
CA GLY A 22 -33.70 7.39 2.71
C GLY A 22 -32.54 6.59 2.11
N ALA A 23 -32.41 6.55 0.79
CA ALA A 23 -31.29 5.90 0.10
C ALA A 23 -29.97 6.64 0.33
N TRP A 24 -28.86 6.01 -0.05
CA TRP A 24 -27.52 6.59 0.06
C TRP A 24 -26.87 6.69 -1.32
N LEU A 25 -26.33 7.86 -1.63
CA LEU A 25 -25.50 8.11 -2.80
C LEU A 25 -24.04 8.10 -2.37
N LYS A 26 -23.26 7.18 -2.92
CA LYS A 26 -21.80 7.13 -2.75
C LYS A 26 -21.15 7.58 -4.04
N MET A 27 -20.34 8.63 -3.98
CA MET A 27 -19.73 9.25 -5.17
C MET A 27 -18.27 9.56 -4.90
N THR A 28 -17.43 9.31 -5.90
CA THR A 28 -16.03 9.76 -5.90
C THR A 28 -15.98 11.26 -6.14
N VAL A 29 -15.31 11.99 -5.25
CA VAL A 29 -15.27 13.47 -5.28
C VAL A 29 -13.86 14.03 -5.50
N SER A 30 -12.83 13.22 -5.31
CA SER A 30 -11.44 13.65 -5.48
C SER A 30 -10.53 12.45 -5.78
N ALA A 31 -9.36 12.74 -6.35
CA ALA A 31 -8.30 11.77 -6.61
C ALA A 31 -6.97 12.30 -6.07
N TYR A 32 -6.12 11.38 -5.60
CA TYR A 32 -4.75 11.64 -5.15
C TYR A 32 -3.78 11.51 -6.31
N TYR A 33 -2.80 12.41 -6.34
CA TYR A 33 -1.74 12.45 -7.33
C TYR A 33 -0.39 12.55 -6.61
N THR A 34 0.65 12.00 -7.22
CA THR A 34 2.03 12.18 -6.75
C THR A 34 2.47 13.64 -6.91
N PRO A 35 3.54 14.09 -6.25
CA PRO A 35 4.11 15.42 -6.49
C PRO A 35 4.49 15.69 -7.96
N GLY A 36 4.79 14.63 -8.73
CA GLY A 36 5.02 14.69 -10.17
C GLY A 36 3.76 14.82 -11.02
N GLY A 37 2.57 14.81 -10.41
CA GLY A 37 1.28 14.92 -11.09
C GLY A 37 0.73 13.61 -11.65
N GLU A 38 1.32 12.47 -11.30
CA GLU A 38 0.86 11.16 -11.76
C GLU A 38 -0.29 10.64 -10.88
N SER A 39 -1.32 10.06 -11.50
CA SER A 39 -2.44 9.45 -10.77
C SER A 39 -2.00 8.13 -10.17
N ILE A 40 -2.21 7.94 -8.87
CA ILE A 40 -1.99 6.64 -8.22
C ILE A 40 -3.20 5.70 -8.37
N ASN A 41 -4.35 6.23 -8.80
CA ASN A 41 -5.58 5.45 -8.92
C ASN A 41 -5.52 4.50 -10.12
N GLY A 42 -5.69 3.19 -9.89
CA GLY A 42 -5.65 2.13 -10.89
C GLY A 42 -4.25 1.60 -11.21
N THR A 43 -3.20 2.34 -10.83
CA THR A 43 -1.80 1.98 -11.11
C THR A 43 -1.05 1.53 -9.87
N GLY A 44 -1.31 2.16 -8.72
CA GLY A 44 -0.53 1.89 -7.51
C GLY A 44 0.71 2.75 -7.39
N VAL A 45 1.56 2.33 -6.47
CA VAL A 45 2.88 2.92 -6.21
C VAL A 45 3.87 1.77 -6.26
N THR A 46 4.89 1.90 -7.11
CA THR A 46 5.97 0.91 -7.26
C THR A 46 6.97 1.05 -6.10
N PRO A 47 7.42 -0.06 -5.50
CA PRO A 47 8.43 -0.03 -4.44
C PRO A 47 9.81 0.35 -5.00
N ASP A 48 10.65 0.92 -4.15
CA ASP A 48 12.06 1.15 -4.47
C ASP A 48 12.87 -0.17 -4.46
N ILE A 49 12.47 -1.11 -3.59
CA ILE A 49 13.01 -2.48 -3.54
C ILE A 49 11.86 -3.45 -3.68
N GLU A 50 11.82 -4.16 -4.81
CA GLU A 50 10.81 -5.16 -5.08
C GLU A 50 11.17 -6.50 -4.41
N VAL A 51 10.34 -6.94 -3.46
CA VAL A 51 10.48 -8.20 -2.74
C VAL A 51 9.10 -8.69 -2.34
N ASP A 52 8.84 -9.97 -2.61
CA ASP A 52 7.57 -10.61 -2.26
C ASP A 52 7.73 -11.44 -0.97
N LEU A 53 6.62 -11.65 -0.26
CA LEU A 53 6.57 -12.60 0.85
C LEU A 53 6.59 -14.04 0.31
N PRO A 54 7.12 -15.00 1.09
CA PRO A 54 6.93 -16.42 0.80
C PRO A 54 5.45 -16.75 0.61
N GLU A 55 5.12 -17.64 -0.33
CA GLU A 55 3.73 -18.00 -0.63
C GLU A 55 2.96 -18.50 0.60
N GLU A 56 3.65 -19.20 1.50
CA GLU A 56 3.10 -19.73 2.74
C GLU A 56 2.67 -18.61 3.72
N MET A 57 3.24 -17.43 3.58
CA MET A 57 3.02 -16.27 4.45
C MET A 57 2.07 -15.24 3.84
N LYS A 58 1.65 -15.42 2.57
CA LYS A 58 0.74 -14.48 1.92
C LYS A 58 -0.64 -14.52 2.56
N GLY A 59 -1.14 -13.33 2.92
CA GLY A 59 -2.44 -13.17 3.58
C GLY A 59 -2.43 -13.42 5.08
N THR A 60 -1.28 -13.82 5.65
CA THR A 60 -1.09 -13.84 7.10
C THR A 60 -1.15 -12.41 7.65
N PRO A 61 -1.98 -12.13 8.67
CA PRO A 61 -1.97 -10.85 9.36
C PRO A 61 -0.58 -10.51 9.90
N ILE A 62 -0.18 -9.24 9.82
CA ILE A 62 1.17 -8.80 10.24
C ILE A 62 1.47 -9.13 11.71
N ASP A 63 0.45 -9.14 12.58
CA ASP A 63 0.60 -9.49 13.99
C ASP A 63 0.85 -10.99 14.26
N GLN A 64 0.66 -11.84 13.24
CA GLN A 64 0.87 -13.29 13.27
C GLN A 64 2.04 -13.74 12.39
N LEU A 65 2.64 -12.82 11.63
CA LEU A 65 3.81 -13.11 10.81
C LEU A 65 5.06 -13.11 11.69
N ASP A 66 5.78 -14.23 11.70
CA ASP A 66 7.07 -14.30 12.37
C ASP A 66 8.10 -13.46 11.60
N GLN A 67 8.92 -12.70 12.34
CA GLN A 67 9.93 -11.83 11.74
C GLN A 67 10.96 -12.64 10.94
N GLU A 68 11.26 -13.86 11.36
CA GLU A 68 12.19 -14.74 10.63
C GLU A 68 11.68 -15.11 9.23
N GLN A 69 10.36 -15.05 9.02
CA GLN A 69 9.71 -15.42 7.77
C GLN A 69 9.33 -14.19 6.91
N ASP A 70 9.54 -12.98 7.43
CA ASP A 70 9.24 -11.73 6.74
C ASP A 70 10.43 -11.30 5.86
N SER A 71 10.41 -11.76 4.61
CA SER A 71 11.39 -11.36 3.60
C SER A 71 11.43 -9.85 3.34
N GLN A 72 10.30 -9.16 3.46
CA GLN A 72 10.22 -7.73 3.19
C GLN A 72 10.86 -6.91 4.33
N LEU A 73 10.69 -7.36 5.58
CA LEU A 73 11.34 -6.77 6.76
C LEU A 73 12.86 -6.87 6.67
N TRP A 74 13.41 -8.04 6.38
CA TRP A 74 14.86 -8.23 6.29
C TRP A 74 15.46 -7.44 5.12
N ALA A 75 14.81 -7.44 3.95
CA ALA A 75 15.24 -6.62 2.82
C ALA A 75 15.28 -5.11 3.18
N ALA A 76 14.30 -4.63 3.95
CA ALA A 76 14.29 -3.24 4.42
C ALA A 76 15.42 -2.98 5.43
N LEU A 77 15.68 -3.91 6.35
CA LEU A 77 16.74 -3.77 7.35
C LEU A 77 18.13 -3.75 6.70
N ASP A 78 18.38 -4.65 5.75
CA ASP A 78 19.64 -4.73 5.02
C ASP A 78 19.91 -3.44 4.25
N TYR A 79 18.88 -2.90 3.57
CA TYR A 79 18.98 -1.62 2.88
C TYR A 79 19.33 -0.46 3.83
N VAL A 80 18.71 -0.40 5.01
CA VAL A 80 19.01 0.66 5.99
C VAL A 80 20.41 0.51 6.58
N ARG A 81 20.88 -0.73 6.84
CA ARG A 81 22.24 -1.00 7.31
C ARG A 81 23.30 -0.62 6.29
N GLU A 82 23.06 -0.94 5.02
CA GLU A 82 23.92 -0.53 3.92
C GLU A 82 24.06 1.01 3.86
N LEU A 83 22.94 1.72 3.97
CA LEU A 83 22.94 3.19 4.02
C LEU A 83 23.65 3.76 5.26
N ALA A 84 23.63 3.03 6.38
CA ALA A 84 24.30 3.41 7.61
C ALA A 84 25.82 3.10 7.60
N GLY A 85 26.30 2.32 6.62
CA GLY A 85 27.71 1.90 6.53
C GLY A 85 28.11 0.83 7.53
N GLU A 86 27.14 0.10 8.08
CA GLU A 86 27.37 -1.05 8.96
C GLU A 86 27.56 -2.29 8.09
N GLN A 87 28.81 -2.78 7.95
CA GLN A 87 29.13 -4.10 7.36
C GLN A 87 29.49 -5.09 8.47
#